data_AF-A0A5B0PZ04-F1
#
_entry.id   AF-A0A5B0PZ04-F1
#
_cell.length_a   1.000
_cell.length_b   1.000
_cell.length_c   1.000
_cell.angle_alpha   90.00
_cell.angle_beta   90.00
_cell.angle_gamma   90.00
#
_symmetry.space_group_name_H-M   'P 1'
#
loop_
_entity.id
_entity.type
_entity.pdbx_description
1 polymer ?
#
loop_
_entity_poly.entity_id
_entity_poly.type
_entity_poly.pdbx_seq_one_letter_code
_entity_poly.pdbx_strand_id
1 'polypeptide(L)'
;MGNCYSSFFNSDPDHLQQVKASKIIDKTLKEDEKQMTKEVKILLLGAGESGKTTVLKQMQIVHNRGGFTSSQKEHYRQQVFMNICEGMRLCLEVMSKEEIELENADLMVRLRSLNKPHL
;
A
#
# COMPACT_ATOMS: atom_id res chain seq x y z
N MET A 1 52.20 -1.89 -25.02
CA MET A 1 51.45 -0.76 -25.61
C MET A 1 49.98 -1.17 -25.66
N GLY A 2 49.16 -0.69 -24.71
CA GLY A 2 47.73 -1.00 -24.66
C GLY A 2 46.96 -0.10 -25.61
N ASN A 3 46.43 -0.66 -26.69
CA ASN A 3 45.56 0.05 -27.63
C ASN A 3 44.20 0.29 -26.98
N CYS A 4 43.93 1.52 -26.58
CA CYS A 4 42.58 2.00 -26.29
C CYS A 4 41.80 2.07 -27.62
N TYR A 5 41.00 1.04 -27.90
CA TYR A 5 40.13 0.92 -29.08
C TYR A 5 38.94 1.91 -29.11
N SER A 6 38.87 2.85 -28.18
CA SER A 6 37.74 3.77 -28.01
C SER A 6 37.63 4.84 -29.10
N SER A 7 38.66 5.04 -29.93
CA SER A 7 38.67 6.06 -30.98
C SER A 7 37.99 5.63 -32.29
N PHE A 8 37.80 4.32 -32.54
CA PHE A 8 37.22 3.82 -33.80
C PHE A 8 35.67 3.73 -33.80
N PHE A 9 35.02 3.68 -32.63
CA PHE A 9 33.56 3.57 -32.49
C PHE A 9 32.83 4.88 -32.13
N ASN A 10 33.55 6.01 -32.04
CA ASN A 10 32.90 7.31 -31.75
C ASN A 10 32.03 7.85 -32.89
N SER A 11 32.07 7.22 -34.06
CA SER A 11 31.32 7.62 -35.26
C SER A 11 29.95 6.96 -35.36
N ASP A 12 29.70 5.87 -34.61
CA ASP A 12 28.42 5.16 -34.64
C ASP A 12 27.38 5.91 -33.80
N PRO A 13 26.28 6.40 -34.41
CA PRO A 13 25.27 7.19 -33.72
C PRO A 13 24.59 6.43 -32.57
N ASP A 14 24.50 5.10 -32.66
CA ASP A 14 23.92 4.25 -31.61
C ASP A 14 24.82 4.14 -30.37
N HIS A 15 26.14 4.04 -30.57
CA HIS A 15 27.10 4.04 -29.45
C HIS A 15 27.11 5.39 -28.73
N LEU A 16 27.02 6.50 -29.47
CA LEU A 16 26.93 7.83 -28.88
C LEU A 16 25.65 8.01 -28.04
N GLN A 17 24.52 7.43 -28.48
CA GLN A 17 23.27 7.40 -27.72
C GLN A 17 23.39 6.57 -26.44
N GLN A 18 24.02 5.39 -26.51
CA GLN A 18 24.28 4.55 -25.32
C GLN A 18 25.16 5.26 -24.30
N VAL A 19 26.23 5.94 -24.74
CA VAL A 19 27.10 6.72 -23.85
C VAL A 19 26.33 7.88 -23.20
N LYS A 20 25.44 8.55 -23.94
CA LYS A 20 24.57 9.61 -23.38
C LYS A 20 23.59 9.05 -22.36
N ALA A 21 22.93 7.92 -22.67
CA ALA A 21 22.02 7.26 -21.75
C ALA A 21 22.72 6.80 -20.46
N SER A 22 23.91 6.18 -20.58
CA SER A 22 24.73 5.77 -19.43
C SER A 22 25.08 6.96 -18.54
N LYS A 23 25.52 8.08 -19.13
CA LYS A 23 25.84 9.29 -18.36
C LYS A 23 24.64 9.87 -17.60
N ILE A 24 23.44 9.76 -18.17
CA ILE A 24 22.19 10.19 -17.49
C ILE A 24 21.92 9.27 -16.31
N ILE A 25 22.01 7.94 -16.51
CA ILE A 25 21.82 6.95 -15.44
C ILE A 25 22.81 7.19 -14.29
N ASP A 26 24.10 7.35 -14.59
CA ASP A 26 25.14 7.60 -13.59
C ASP A 26 24.87 8.89 -12.78
N LYS A 27 24.29 9.90 -13.44
CA LYS A 27 23.91 11.15 -12.78
C LYS A 27 22.73 10.93 -11.83
N THR A 28 21.68 10.24 -12.28
CA THR A 28 20.52 9.90 -11.45
C THR A 28 20.94 9.06 -10.25
N LEU A 29 21.79 8.05 -10.44
CA LEU A 29 22.29 7.21 -9.35
C LEU A 29 23.04 8.02 -8.27
N LYS A 30 23.87 8.98 -8.68
CA LYS A 30 24.58 9.87 -7.73
C LYS A 30 23.63 10.83 -7.00
N GLU A 31 22.56 11.26 -7.66
CA GLU A 31 21.54 12.09 -7.04
C GLU A 31 20.74 11.29 -6.02
N ASP A 32 20.35 10.06 -6.36
CA ASP A 32 19.64 9.13 -5.47
C ASP A 32 20.49 8.76 -4.25
N GLU A 33 21.78 8.46 -4.43
CA GLU A 33 22.71 8.18 -3.32
C GLU A 33 22.77 9.35 -2.31
N LYS A 34 22.81 10.58 -2.81
CA LYS A 34 22.80 11.79 -1.97
C LYS A 34 21.46 12.01 -1.26
N GLN A 35 20.36 11.52 -1.81
CA GLN A 35 19.05 11.57 -1.15
C GLN A 35 18.97 10.48 -0.08
N MET A 36 19.32 9.25 -0.42
CA MET A 36 19.31 8.11 0.50
C MET A 36 20.20 8.32 1.73
N THR A 37 21.35 8.98 1.58
CA THR A 37 22.24 9.31 2.72
C THR A 37 21.62 10.31 3.71
N LYS A 38 20.62 11.09 3.28
CA LYS A 38 19.88 12.03 4.15
C LYS A 38 18.60 11.42 4.73
N GLU A 39 18.14 10.29 4.20
CA GLU A 39 16.92 9.63 4.66
C GLU A 39 17.14 8.88 5.98
N VAL A 40 16.24 9.10 6.93
CA VAL A 40 16.20 8.32 8.17
C VAL A 40 15.18 7.19 8.01
N LYS A 41 15.65 5.94 8.07
CA LYS A 41 14.80 4.75 7.98
C LYS A 41 14.34 4.32 9.37
N ILE A 42 13.03 4.17 9.54
CA ILE A 42 12.40 3.75 10.80
C ILE A 42 11.75 2.38 10.59
N LEU A 43 12.05 1.42 11.47
CA LEU A 43 11.41 0.11 11.49
C LEU A 43 10.46 0.03 12.69
N LEU A 44 9.18 -0.21 12.41
CA LEU A 44 8.16 -0.43 13.44
C LEU A 44 7.95 -1.94 13.65
N LEU A 45 8.22 -2.43 14.86
CA LEU A 45 8.06 -3.84 15.24
C LEU A 45 6.91 -4.01 16.22
N GLY A 46 6.25 -5.16 16.18
CA GLY A 46 5.14 -5.51 17.08
C GLY A 46 4.31 -6.67 16.53
N ALA A 47 3.50 -7.29 17.38
CA ALA A 47 2.58 -8.37 17.02
C ALA A 47 1.58 -7.96 15.91
N GLY A 48 0.92 -8.93 15.28
CA GLY A 48 -0.22 -8.65 14.40
C GLY A 48 -1.20 -7.70 15.09
N GLU A 49 -1.80 -6.77 14.33
CA GLU A 49 -2.85 -5.85 14.82
C GLU A 49 -2.44 -4.85 15.92
N SER A 50 -1.15 -4.81 16.30
CA SER A 50 -0.63 -3.90 17.35
C SER A 50 -0.67 -2.40 17.03
N GLY A 51 -1.38 -1.97 15.98
CA GLY A 51 -1.51 -0.56 15.61
C GLY A 51 -0.35 0.06 14.84
N LYS A 52 0.63 -0.73 14.35
CA LYS A 52 1.76 -0.21 13.53
C LYS A 52 1.29 0.61 12.32
N THR A 53 0.29 0.09 11.60
CA THR A 53 -0.33 0.79 10.47
C THR A 53 -1.00 2.09 10.91
N THR A 54 -1.58 2.13 12.11
CA THR A 54 -2.21 3.32 12.68
C THR A 54 -1.16 4.40 12.95
N VAL A 55 0.00 4.05 13.52
CA VAL A 55 1.11 4.99 13.74
C VAL A 55 1.61 5.57 12.41
N LEU A 56 1.78 4.75 11.38
CA LEU A 56 2.18 5.21 10.04
C LEU A 56 1.14 6.15 9.41
N LYS A 57 -0.16 5.82 9.54
CA LYS A 57 -1.25 6.69 9.07
C LYS A 57 -1.24 8.04 9.79
N GLN A 58 -0.96 8.07 11.09
CA GLN A 58 -0.83 9.33 11.85
C GLN A 58 0.39 10.16 11.39
N MET A 59 1.53 9.51 11.14
CA MET A 59 2.68 10.20 10.56
C MET A 59 2.34 10.86 9.22
N GLN A 60 1.57 10.19 8.36
CA GLN A 60 1.11 10.78 7.11
C GLN A 60 0.20 11.99 7.35
N ILE A 61 -0.74 11.92 8.30
CA ILE A 61 -1.65 13.03 8.63
C ILE A 61 -0.89 14.26 9.13
N VAL A 62 0.09 14.07 10.02
CA VAL A 62 0.83 15.17 10.66
C VAL A 62 1.84 15.82 9.72
N HIS A 63 2.56 15.02 8.91
CA HIS A 63 3.69 15.52 8.11
C HIS A 63 3.34 15.83 6.65
N ASN A 64 2.28 15.23 6.08
CA ASN A 64 1.93 15.47 4.68
C ASN A 64 0.91 16.61 4.58
N ARG A 65 1.33 17.78 4.05
CA ARG A 65 0.51 19.01 4.00
C ARG A 65 -0.80 18.86 3.19
N GLY A 66 -0.96 17.81 2.40
CA GLY A 66 -2.18 17.48 1.64
C GLY A 66 -3.02 16.32 2.22
N GLY A 67 -2.60 15.71 3.33
CA GLY A 67 -3.28 14.56 3.94
C GLY A 67 -3.38 13.33 3.01
N PHE A 68 -4.51 12.64 3.04
CA PHE A 68 -4.81 11.53 2.14
C PHE A 68 -5.35 12.02 0.80
N THR A 69 -4.85 11.44 -0.30
CA THR A 69 -5.36 11.73 -1.65
C THR A 69 -6.79 11.22 -1.83
N SER A 70 -7.52 11.74 -2.81
CA SER A 70 -8.89 11.28 -3.11
C SER A 70 -8.95 9.78 -3.42
N SER A 71 -7.95 9.24 -4.13
CA SER A 71 -7.83 7.80 -4.41
C SER A 71 -7.62 6.98 -3.12
N GLN A 72 -6.78 7.46 -2.20
CA GLN A 72 -6.59 6.80 -0.91
C GLN A 72 -7.87 6.82 -0.06
N LYS A 73 -8.59 7.94 -0.05
CA LYS A 73 -9.88 8.05 0.66
C LYS A 73 -10.91 7.07 0.09
N GLU A 74 -11.00 6.95 -1.22
CA GLU A 74 -11.88 5.98 -1.88
C GLU A 74 -11.51 4.54 -1.49
N HIS A 75 -10.22 4.21 -1.51
CA HIS A 75 -9.75 2.90 -1.07
C HIS A 75 -10.12 2.62 0.41
N TYR A 76 -9.92 3.60 1.31
CA TYR A 76 -10.30 3.44 2.71
C TYR A 76 -11.82 3.34 2.90
N ARG A 77 -12.62 4.01 2.09
CA ARG A 77 -14.08 3.87 2.12
C ARG A 77 -14.50 2.42 1.87
N GLN A 78 -13.89 1.76 0.88
CA GLN A 78 -14.14 0.36 0.58
C GLN A 78 -13.72 -0.55 1.74
N GLN A 79 -12.54 -0.30 2.32
CA GLN A 79 -12.09 -1.04 3.51
C GLN A 79 -13.03 -0.86 4.70
N VAL A 80 -13.53 0.35 4.97
CA VAL A 80 -14.49 0.62 6.03
C VAL A 80 -15.78 -0.18 5.81
N PHE A 81 -16.30 -0.20 4.59
CA PHE A 81 -17.50 -0.98 4.27
C PHE A 81 -17.29 -2.48 4.52
N MET A 82 -16.18 -3.03 4.03
CA MET A 82 -15.83 -4.44 4.23
C MET A 82 -15.71 -4.78 5.72
N ASN A 83 -15.01 -3.95 6.50
CA ASN A 83 -14.83 -4.17 7.94
C ASN A 83 -16.17 -4.13 8.69
N ILE A 84 -17.11 -3.26 8.29
CA ILE A 84 -18.45 -3.20 8.91
C ILE A 84 -19.23 -4.49 8.61
N CYS A 85 -19.25 -4.92 7.35
CA CYS A 85 -19.95 -6.14 6.95
C CYS A 85 -19.36 -7.39 7.62
N GLU A 86 -18.03 -7.51 7.64
CA GLU A 86 -17.32 -8.62 8.27
C GLU A 86 -17.49 -8.60 9.79
N GLY A 87 -17.39 -7.43 10.41
CA GLY A 87 -17.66 -7.27 11.84
C GLY A 87 -19.08 -7.68 12.21
N MET A 88 -20.08 -7.27 11.42
CA MET A 88 -21.48 -7.68 11.66
C MET A 88 -21.66 -9.19 11.50
N ARG A 89 -21.05 -9.79 10.46
CA ARG A 89 -21.08 -11.24 10.26
C ARG A 89 -20.46 -11.99 11.45
N LEU A 90 -19.30 -11.54 11.92
CA LEU A 90 -18.61 -12.12 13.08
C LEU A 90 -19.47 -12.03 14.34
N CYS A 91 -20.10 -10.87 14.58
CA CYS A 91 -21.03 -10.71 15.70
C CYS A 91 -22.16 -11.72 15.63
N LEU A 92 -22.81 -11.88 14.48
CA LEU A 92 -23.91 -12.84 14.29
C LEU A 92 -23.44 -14.30 14.46
N GLU A 93 -22.24 -14.63 14.00
CA GLU A 93 -21.66 -15.96 14.18
C GLU A 93 -21.41 -16.26 15.67
N VAL A 94 -20.84 -15.31 16.42
CA VAL A 94 -20.65 -15.43 17.86
C VAL A 94 -21.99 -15.54 18.58
N MET A 95 -22.98 -14.72 18.23
CA MET A 95 -24.32 -14.80 18.82
C MET A 95 -24.97 -16.17 18.60
N SER A 96 -24.84 -16.73 17.39
CA SER A 96 -25.36 -18.07 17.11
C SER A 96 -24.62 -19.16 17.89
N LYS A 97 -23.31 -19.00 18.13
CA LYS A 97 -22.48 -19.95 18.88
C LYS A 97 -22.79 -19.92 20.38
N GLU A 98 -23.00 -18.73 20.93
CA GLU A 98 -23.28 -18.50 22.35
C GLU A 98 -24.80 -18.55 22.66
N GLU A 99 -25.62 -18.96 21.71
CA GLU A 99 -27.10 -19.06 21.83
C GLU A 99 -27.77 -17.75 22.27
N ILE A 100 -27.21 -16.60 21.87
CA ILE A 100 -27.75 -15.28 22.16
C ILE A 100 -28.76 -14.92 21.07
N GLU A 101 -30.03 -14.81 21.44
CA GLU A 101 -31.09 -14.39 20.53
C GLU A 101 -31.09 -12.89 20.29
N LEU A 102 -31.45 -12.47 19.07
CA LEU A 102 -31.76 -11.07 18.79
C LEU A 102 -33.06 -10.67 19.50
N GLU A 103 -33.06 -9.52 20.16
CA GLU A 103 -34.26 -8.96 20.79
C GLU A 103 -35.42 -8.81 19.79
N ASN A 104 -35.10 -8.44 18.54
CA ASN A 104 -36.07 -8.35 17.47
C ASN A 104 -36.06 -9.60 16.60
N ALA A 105 -37.08 -10.44 16.77
CA ALA A 105 -37.27 -11.69 16.02
C ALA A 105 -37.43 -11.47 14.50
N ASP A 106 -37.93 -10.32 14.04
CA ASP A 106 -38.07 -10.03 12.61
C ASP A 106 -36.70 -9.91 11.92
N LEU A 107 -35.68 -9.47 12.66
CA LEU A 107 -34.31 -9.39 12.15
C LEU A 107 -33.73 -10.79 11.89
N MET A 108 -34.06 -11.78 12.73
CA MET A 108 -33.65 -13.18 12.50
C MET A 108 -34.24 -13.73 11.20
N VAL A 109 -35.51 -13.43 10.92
CA VAL A 109 -36.17 -13.87 9.67
C VAL A 109 -35.51 -13.24 8.46
N ARG A 110 -35.21 -11.93 8.51
CA ARG A 110 -34.51 -11.23 7.43
C ARG A 110 -33.10 -11.76 7.21
N LEU A 111 -32.34 -12.02 8.27
CA LEU A 111 -30.99 -12.59 8.16
C LEU A 111 -31.01 -13.97 7.48
N ARG A 112 -31.97 -14.84 7.83
CA ARG A 112 -32.15 -16.14 7.15
C ARG A 112 -32.48 -15.98 5.66
N SER A 113 -33.21 -14.92 5.29
CA SER A 113 -33.55 -14.66 3.89
C SER A 113 -32.36 -14.18 3.05
N LEU A 114 -31.42 -13.45 3.67
CA LEU A 114 -30.22 -12.92 3.03
C LEU A 114 -29.13 -13.99 2.84
N ASN A 115 -29.14 -15.05 3.63
CA ASN A 115 -28.16 -16.13 3.56
C ASN A 115 -28.48 -17.19 2.48
N LYS A 116 -29.48 -16.92 1.63
CA LYS A 116 -29.73 -17.78 0.46
C LYS A 116 -28.64 -17.50 -0.58
N PRO A 117 -27.90 -18.53 -1.04
CA PRO A 117 -26.93 -18.32 -2.11
C PRO A 117 -27.69 -17.82 -3.34
N HIS A 118 -27.37 -16.60 -3.75
CA HIS A 118 -27.79 -16.07 -5.04
C HIS A 118 -27.08 -16.92 -6.11
N LEU A 119 -27.85 -17.76 -6.80
CA LEU A 119 -27.47 -18.38 -8.08
C LEU A 119 -27.13 -17.30 -9.10
#